data_AF-K1QDZ8-F1
#
_entry.id   AF-K1QDZ8-F1
#
_cell.length_a   1.000
_cell.length_b   1.000
_cell.length_c   1.000
_cell.angle_alpha   90.00
_cell.angle_beta   90.00
_cell.angle_gamma   90.00
#
_symmetry.space_group_name_H-M   'P 1'
#
loop_
_entity.id
_entity.type
_entity.pdbx_description
1 polymer ?
#
loop_
_entity_poly.entity_id
_entity_poly.type
_entity_poly.pdbx_seq_one_letter_code
_entity_poly.pdbx_strand_id
1 'polypeptide(L)'
;MARDLDYIRAEGFVFSHVADEGWMDGCAGQLLRYRNYIGANNIQIFTDIKKKHSAHAVTSDVSLVEMAKAAEFFGSDGVIITGTATGEQTNPEHVQDVISNVSVPVLVGSGVNSDNVTDYKNASAVIVGSHFKRNQDWRQRINIPRLYNFMVNIFSDEIDFDKVLETDSDSDLDVR
;
A
#
# COMPACT_ATOMS: atom_id res chain seq x y z
N MET A 1 9.99 -22.54 2.41
CA MET A 1 9.60 -21.86 3.64
C MET A 1 9.10 -20.48 3.26
N ALA A 2 7.79 -20.29 3.26
CA ALA A 2 7.27 -18.93 3.36
C ALA A 2 7.69 -18.42 4.75
N ARG A 3 8.36 -17.27 4.81
CA ARG A 3 8.43 -16.47 6.03
C ARG A 3 6.98 -16.10 6.36
N ASP A 4 6.58 -16.12 7.64
CA ASP A 4 5.21 -15.84 8.10
C ASP A 4 4.74 -14.44 7.68
N LEU A 5 4.42 -14.30 6.40
CA LEU A 5 4.01 -13.08 5.72
C LEU A 5 2.58 -13.31 5.27
N ASP A 6 1.69 -12.38 5.59
CA ASP A 6 0.26 -12.51 5.28
C ASP A 6 -0.10 -11.98 3.90
N TYR A 7 0.80 -11.22 3.27
CA TYR A 7 0.52 -10.56 2.00
C TYR A 7 1.79 -10.23 1.19
N ILE A 8 1.58 -9.96 -0.09
CA ILE A 8 2.50 -9.25 -0.96
C ILE A 8 1.86 -7.95 -1.46
N ARG A 9 2.72 -6.97 -1.77
CA ARG A 9 2.35 -5.80 -2.55
C ARG A 9 2.86 -5.99 -3.97
N ALA A 10 1.99 -5.88 -4.96
CA ALA A 10 2.33 -6.06 -6.37
C ALA A 10 2.13 -4.76 -7.16
N GLU A 11 3.21 -4.32 -7.80
CA GLU A 11 3.19 -3.21 -8.76
C GLU A 11 2.93 -3.79 -10.16
N GLY A 12 2.15 -3.09 -10.99
CA GLY A 12 1.84 -3.55 -12.35
C GLY A 12 0.98 -4.82 -12.40
N PHE A 13 -0.01 -4.92 -11.52
CA PHE A 13 -0.92 -6.06 -11.49
C PHE A 13 -1.86 -6.09 -12.71
N VAL A 14 -2.42 -4.93 -13.07
CA VAL A 14 -3.29 -4.73 -14.23
C VAL A 14 -2.78 -3.60 -15.12
N PHE A 15 -3.02 -3.73 -16.43
CA PHE A 15 -2.61 -2.83 -17.49
C PHE A 15 -1.10 -2.60 -17.62
N SER A 16 -0.65 -2.39 -18.86
CA SER A 16 0.75 -2.07 -19.12
C SER A 16 1.02 -0.58 -18.95
N HIS A 17 2.23 -0.24 -18.50
CA HIS A 17 2.70 1.13 -18.35
C HIS A 17 4.22 1.18 -18.50
N VAL A 18 4.79 2.38 -18.59
CA VAL A 18 6.26 2.55 -18.65
C VAL A 18 6.76 3.06 -17.31
N ALA A 19 7.56 2.26 -16.62
CA ALA A 19 8.23 2.64 -15.38
C ALA A 19 9.69 3.07 -15.65
N ASP A 20 10.43 3.39 -14.58
CA ASP A 20 11.86 3.67 -14.62
C ASP A 20 12.70 2.48 -15.12
N GLU A 21 12.17 1.26 -15.03
CA GLU A 21 12.76 0.03 -15.57
C GLU A 21 12.35 -0.27 -17.02
N GLY A 22 11.45 0.52 -17.61
CA GLY A 22 10.95 0.33 -18.98
C GLY A 22 9.50 -0.15 -19.03
N TRP A 23 9.17 -0.91 -20.08
CA TRP A 23 7.81 -1.40 -20.30
C TRP A 23 7.44 -2.50 -19.30
N MET A 24 6.37 -2.29 -18.55
CA MET A 24 5.84 -3.22 -17.56
C MET A 24 4.49 -3.75 -18.02
N ASP A 25 4.35 -5.07 -18.13
CA ASP A 25 3.09 -5.72 -18.48
C ASP A 25 2.31 -6.15 -17.24
N GLY A 26 0.98 -6.05 -17.32
CA GLY A 26 0.07 -6.53 -16.28
C GLY A 26 0.28 -8.02 -15.98
N CYS A 27 0.54 -8.38 -14.72
CA CYS A 27 0.93 -9.73 -14.34
C CYS A 27 -0.15 -10.57 -13.63
N ALA A 28 -1.37 -10.05 -13.43
CA ALA A 28 -2.41 -10.68 -12.59
C ALA A 28 -2.60 -12.19 -12.82
N GLY A 29 -2.80 -12.61 -14.07
CA GLY A 29 -3.01 -14.02 -14.39
C GLY A 29 -1.80 -14.91 -14.08
N GLN A 30 -0.58 -14.42 -14.33
CA GLN A 30 0.64 -15.17 -14.01
C GLN A 30 0.85 -15.26 -12.50
N LEU A 31 0.68 -14.14 -11.79
CA LEU A 31 0.85 -14.06 -10.34
C LEU A 31 -0.15 -14.97 -9.61
N LEU A 32 -1.43 -14.94 -9.98
CA LEU A 32 -2.47 -15.76 -9.35
C LEU A 32 -2.27 -17.27 -9.61
N ARG A 33 -1.88 -17.66 -10.84
CA ARG A 33 -1.53 -19.05 -11.14
C ARG A 33 -0.33 -19.52 -10.33
N TYR A 34 0.68 -18.66 -10.17
CA TYR A 34 1.85 -18.96 -9.37
C TYR A 34 1.50 -19.10 -7.88
N ARG A 35 0.72 -18.16 -7.32
CA ARG A 35 0.19 -18.23 -5.95
C ARG A 35 -0.48 -19.58 -5.67
N ASN A 36 -1.37 -20.00 -6.58
CA ASN A 36 -2.04 -21.29 -6.47
C ASN A 36 -1.09 -22.47 -6.61
N TYR A 37 -0.16 -22.43 -7.57
CA TYR A 37 0.81 -23.50 -7.82
C TYR A 37 1.68 -23.81 -6.60
N ILE A 38 2.07 -22.80 -5.83
CA ILE A 38 2.87 -22.97 -4.61
C ILE A 38 2.02 -23.19 -3.35
N GLY A 39 0.70 -23.31 -3.48
CA GLY A 39 -0.23 -23.51 -2.34
C GLY A 39 -0.40 -22.29 -1.44
N ALA A 40 -0.08 -21.08 -1.92
CA ALA A 40 -0.06 -19.84 -1.13
C ALA A 40 -1.36 -19.04 -1.26
N ASN A 41 -2.52 -19.69 -1.39
CA ASN A 41 -3.81 -19.01 -1.57
C ASN A 41 -4.26 -18.19 -0.35
N ASN A 42 -3.62 -18.39 0.80
CA ASN A 42 -3.79 -17.59 2.01
C ASN A 42 -3.02 -16.26 1.97
N ILE A 43 -2.10 -16.07 1.02
CA ILE A 43 -1.31 -14.84 0.88
C ILE A 43 -2.12 -13.82 0.09
N GLN A 44 -2.44 -12.70 0.73
CA GLN A 44 -3.17 -11.60 0.11
C GLN A 44 -2.29 -10.84 -0.89
N ILE A 45 -2.90 -10.28 -1.93
CA ILE A 45 -2.23 -9.48 -2.95
C ILE A 45 -2.85 -8.09 -2.96
N PHE A 46 -2.13 -7.11 -2.42
CA PHE A 46 -2.48 -5.70 -2.51
C PHE A 46 -1.79 -5.06 -3.72
N THR A 47 -2.50 -4.28 -4.53
CA THR A 47 -1.99 -3.86 -5.83
C THR A 47 -1.99 -2.34 -5.99
N ASP A 48 -0.89 -1.79 -6.49
CA ASP A 48 -0.81 -0.36 -6.80
C ASP A 48 -1.61 -0.02 -8.06
N ILE A 49 -2.47 0.99 -7.93
CA ILE A 49 -3.23 1.56 -9.04
C ILE A 49 -2.54 2.84 -9.51
N LYS A 50 -2.21 2.90 -10.80
CA LYS A 50 -1.42 3.97 -11.41
C LYS A 50 -0.14 4.28 -10.59
N LYS A 51 0.74 3.27 -10.46
CA LYS A 51 2.03 3.37 -9.73
C LYS A 51 2.73 4.70 -10.00
N LYS A 52 3.19 5.33 -8.92
CA LYS A 52 4.12 6.48 -8.93
C LYS A 52 5.40 6.17 -9.72
N HIS A 53 6.06 7.19 -10.26
CA HIS A 53 7.26 7.02 -11.12
C HIS A 53 7.02 6.18 -12.38
N SER A 54 5.77 6.10 -12.84
CA SER A 54 5.41 5.47 -14.11
C SER A 54 4.60 6.42 -14.99
N ALA A 55 4.83 6.33 -16.30
CA ALA A 55 4.02 6.95 -17.33
C ALA A 55 2.88 6.03 -17.74
N HIS A 56 1.65 6.54 -17.62
CA HIS A 56 0.41 5.84 -17.97
C HIS A 56 -0.17 6.37 -19.30
N ALA A 57 0.68 6.78 -20.24
CA ALA A 57 0.24 7.38 -21.50
C ALA A 57 -0.52 6.40 -22.41
N VAL A 58 -0.13 5.13 -22.42
CA VAL A 58 -0.80 4.08 -23.22
C VAL A 58 -2.17 3.73 -22.66
N THR A 59 -2.38 4.01 -21.37
CA THR A 59 -3.60 3.73 -20.60
C THR A 59 -4.24 5.02 -20.10
N SER A 60 -4.00 6.14 -20.80
CA SER A 60 -4.46 7.46 -20.37
C SER A 60 -5.96 7.62 -20.45
N ASP A 61 -6.62 6.80 -21.27
CA ASP A 61 -8.06 6.69 -21.43
C ASP A 61 -8.73 5.92 -20.27
N VAL A 62 -7.96 5.15 -19.50
CA VAL A 62 -8.47 4.40 -18.35
C VAL A 62 -8.40 5.29 -17.10
N SER A 63 -9.57 5.57 -16.51
CA SER A 63 -9.65 6.34 -15.27
C SER A 63 -9.06 5.58 -14.08
N LEU A 64 -8.80 6.27 -12.97
CA LEU A 64 -8.34 5.64 -11.74
C LEU A 64 -9.35 4.60 -11.22
N VAL A 65 -10.64 4.96 -11.24
CA VAL A 65 -11.74 4.10 -10.80
C VAL A 65 -11.87 2.86 -11.67
N GLU A 66 -11.76 2.99 -13.01
CA GLU A 66 -11.79 1.82 -13.90
C GLU A 66 -10.60 0.91 -13.70
N MET A 67 -9.41 1.46 -13.46
CA MET A 67 -8.22 0.67 -13.15
C MET A 67 -8.38 -0.09 -11.83
N ALA A 68 -8.97 0.52 -10.80
CA ALA A 68 -9.27 -0.14 -9.53
C ALA A 68 -10.31 -1.27 -9.70
N LYS A 69 -11.40 -1.02 -10.44
CA LYS A 69 -12.41 -2.05 -10.80
C LYS A 69 -11.79 -3.21 -11.56
N ALA A 70 -10.86 -2.92 -12.48
CA ALA A 70 -10.12 -3.96 -13.18
C ALA A 70 -9.25 -4.77 -12.21
N ALA A 71 -8.49 -4.13 -11.32
CA ALA A 71 -7.68 -4.85 -10.33
C ALA A 71 -8.54 -5.78 -9.45
N GLU A 72 -9.69 -5.29 -8.97
CA GLU A 72 -10.67 -6.11 -8.23
C GLU A 72 -11.17 -7.29 -9.09
N PHE A 73 -11.62 -7.04 -10.31
CA PHE A 73 -12.09 -8.10 -11.22
C PHE A 73 -11.02 -9.15 -11.52
N PHE A 74 -9.75 -8.74 -11.60
CA PHE A 74 -8.61 -9.61 -11.82
C PHE A 74 -8.10 -10.29 -10.54
N GLY A 75 -8.79 -10.15 -9.40
CA GLY A 75 -8.52 -10.90 -8.18
C GLY A 75 -7.51 -10.27 -7.23
N SER A 76 -7.37 -8.94 -7.26
CA SER A 76 -6.66 -8.19 -6.21
C SER A 76 -7.43 -8.29 -4.89
N ASP A 77 -6.73 -8.56 -3.78
CA ASP A 77 -7.33 -8.64 -2.45
C ASP A 77 -7.52 -7.25 -1.81
N GLY A 78 -6.86 -6.23 -2.35
CA GLY A 78 -7.10 -4.81 -2.07
C GLY A 78 -6.31 -3.91 -3.01
N VAL A 79 -6.68 -2.63 -3.10
CA VAL A 79 -6.05 -1.68 -4.02
C VAL A 79 -5.35 -0.56 -3.25
N ILE A 80 -4.21 -0.11 -3.75
CA ILE A 80 -3.39 0.95 -3.15
C ILE A 80 -3.41 2.14 -4.11
N ILE A 81 -3.91 3.28 -3.64
CA ILE A 81 -3.90 4.53 -4.39
C ILE A 81 -2.64 5.32 -4.02
N THR A 82 -1.86 5.74 -5.01
CA THR A 82 -0.62 6.50 -4.80
C THR A 82 -0.68 7.86 -5.47
N GLY A 83 -0.04 8.88 -4.86
CA GLY A 83 0.35 10.12 -5.53
C GLY A 83 1.36 9.89 -6.65
N THR A 84 1.62 10.91 -7.47
CA THR A 84 2.42 10.82 -8.70
C THR A 84 3.90 10.55 -8.47
N ALA A 85 4.46 10.99 -7.35
CA ALA A 85 5.83 10.73 -6.92
C ALA A 85 5.94 10.50 -5.39
N THR A 86 7.14 10.11 -4.93
CA THR A 86 7.40 9.88 -3.50
C THR A 86 7.23 11.16 -2.69
N GLY A 87 6.35 11.13 -1.69
CA GLY A 87 6.08 12.26 -0.81
C GLY A 87 4.99 13.19 -1.32
N GLU A 88 4.53 13.00 -2.57
CA GLU A 88 3.37 13.72 -3.08
C GLU A 88 2.08 13.11 -2.54
N GLN A 89 1.19 14.01 -2.11
CA GLN A 89 -0.09 13.69 -1.49
C GLN A 89 -1.01 13.00 -2.50
N THR A 90 -1.66 11.93 -2.05
CA THR A 90 -2.73 11.28 -2.80
C THR A 90 -4.00 12.15 -2.71
N ASN A 91 -4.68 12.46 -3.82
CA ASN A 91 -5.90 13.26 -3.74
C ASN A 91 -6.99 12.51 -2.93
N PRO A 92 -7.48 13.06 -1.79
CA PRO A 92 -8.51 12.41 -0.98
C PRO A 92 -9.82 12.16 -1.74
N GLU A 93 -10.18 13.02 -2.69
CA GLU A 93 -11.38 12.85 -3.52
C GLU A 93 -11.26 11.59 -4.39
N HIS A 94 -10.09 11.37 -5.01
CA HIS A 94 -9.83 10.16 -5.78
C HIS A 94 -9.92 8.88 -4.93
N VAL A 95 -9.46 8.94 -3.68
CA VAL A 95 -9.55 7.82 -2.74
C VAL A 95 -11.02 7.52 -2.45
N GLN A 96 -11.82 8.56 -2.17
CA GLN A 96 -13.26 8.42 -1.90
C GLN A 96 -14.04 7.89 -3.11
N ASP A 97 -13.69 8.35 -4.31
CA ASP A 97 -14.28 7.87 -5.56
C ASP A 97 -14.03 6.38 -5.76
N VAL A 98 -12.80 5.92 -5.52
CA VAL A 98 -12.45 4.50 -5.62
C VAL A 98 -13.19 3.68 -4.55
N ILE A 99 -13.18 4.12 -3.29
CA ILE A 99 -13.91 3.46 -2.18
C ILE A 99 -15.39 3.25 -2.54
N SER A 100 -16.00 4.24 -3.19
CA SER A 100 -17.43 4.19 -3.55
C SER A 100 -17.72 3.26 -4.74
N ASN A 101 -16.70 2.69 -5.37
CA ASN A 101 -16.79 1.99 -6.65
C ASN A 101 -16.16 0.59 -6.69
N VAL A 102 -15.48 0.16 -5.63
CA VAL A 102 -14.94 -1.21 -5.47
C VAL A 102 -15.39 -1.79 -4.14
N SER A 103 -15.40 -3.12 -4.03
CA SER A 103 -15.77 -3.83 -2.79
C SER A 103 -14.56 -4.25 -1.96
N VAL A 104 -13.38 -4.31 -2.59
CA VAL A 104 -12.12 -4.64 -1.91
C VAL A 104 -11.58 -3.46 -1.08
N PRO A 105 -10.80 -3.73 -0.01
CA PRO A 105 -10.13 -2.69 0.77
C PRO A 105 -9.34 -1.70 -0.08
N VAL A 106 -9.46 -0.42 0.24
CA VAL A 106 -8.73 0.68 -0.43
C VAL A 106 -7.72 1.28 0.54
N LEU A 107 -6.46 1.25 0.15
CA LEU A 107 -5.33 1.75 0.93
C LEU A 107 -4.72 2.99 0.29
N VAL A 108 -4.06 3.83 1.08
CA VAL A 108 -3.34 5.01 0.60
C VAL A 108 -1.83 4.82 0.72
N GLY A 109 -1.12 4.90 -0.40
CA GLY A 109 0.29 4.49 -0.50
C GLY A 109 1.33 5.61 -0.56
N SER A 110 0.92 6.89 -0.68
CA SER A 110 1.87 8.00 -0.80
C SER A 110 1.38 9.29 -0.14
N GLY A 111 2.34 10.03 0.41
CA GLY A 111 2.18 11.41 0.88
C GLY A 111 1.41 11.57 2.19
N VAL A 112 1.05 10.46 2.85
CA VAL A 112 0.41 10.48 4.17
C VAL A 112 1.42 10.91 5.24
N ASN A 113 1.01 11.86 6.07
CA ASN A 113 1.78 12.41 7.18
C ASN A 113 0.84 12.81 8.33
N SER A 114 1.42 13.31 9.43
CA SER A 114 0.65 13.71 10.63
C SER A 114 -0.38 14.81 10.38
N ASP A 115 -0.18 15.64 9.36
CA ASP A 115 -1.01 16.81 9.11
C ASP A 115 -2.21 16.49 8.20
N ASN A 116 -2.14 15.42 7.39
CA ASN A 116 -3.18 15.08 6.40
C ASN A 116 -3.80 13.69 6.56
N VAL A 117 -3.36 12.87 7.52
CA VAL A 117 -3.84 11.49 7.65
C VAL A 117 -5.36 11.39 7.89
N THR A 118 -5.95 12.40 8.53
CA THR A 118 -7.40 12.50 8.76
C THR A 118 -8.22 12.63 7.49
N ASP A 119 -7.61 13.12 6.39
CA ASP A 119 -8.25 13.22 5.08
C ASP A 119 -8.53 11.83 4.49
N TYR A 120 -7.87 10.79 5.00
CA TYR A 120 -7.97 9.41 4.53
C TYR A 120 -8.69 8.48 5.51
N LYS A 121 -9.48 9.01 6.46
CA LYS A 121 -10.19 8.23 7.49
C LYS A 121 -11.12 7.13 6.97
N ASN A 122 -11.56 7.22 5.72
CA ASN A 122 -12.41 6.20 5.09
C ASN A 122 -11.60 5.10 4.38
N ALA A 123 -10.29 5.28 4.22
CA ALA A 123 -9.42 4.24 3.68
C ALA A 123 -9.25 3.12 4.71
N SER A 124 -9.10 1.89 4.22
CA SER A 124 -8.92 0.71 5.07
C SER A 124 -7.54 0.68 5.75
N ALA A 125 -6.52 1.29 5.12
CA ALA A 125 -5.21 1.49 5.73
C ALA A 125 -4.41 2.59 5.03
N VAL A 126 -3.36 3.06 5.68
CA VAL A 126 -2.39 4.01 5.12
C VAL A 126 -0.96 3.44 5.21
N ILE A 127 -0.15 3.68 4.18
CA ILE A 127 1.26 3.28 4.14
C ILE A 127 2.11 4.55 4.26
N VAL A 128 2.80 4.67 5.38
CA VAL A 128 3.60 5.86 5.72
C VAL A 128 5.08 5.53 5.68
N GLY A 129 5.82 6.20 4.80
CA GLY A 129 7.25 5.96 4.57
C GLY A 129 8.13 7.14 5.02
N SER A 130 8.45 8.03 4.07
CA SER A 130 9.39 9.14 4.26
C SER A 130 9.04 10.07 5.42
N HIS A 131 7.75 10.23 5.75
CA HIS A 131 7.33 11.00 6.93
C HIS A 131 8.06 10.53 8.19
N PHE A 132 8.20 9.23 8.41
CA PHE A 132 8.89 8.72 9.61
C PHE A 132 10.41 8.84 9.57
N LYS A 133 11.01 9.31 8.48
CA LYS A 133 12.46 9.42 8.34
C LYS A 133 12.96 10.81 8.71
N ARG A 134 14.17 10.88 9.27
CA ARG A 134 14.83 12.17 9.55
C ARG A 134 14.98 12.97 8.26
N ASN A 135 14.69 14.26 8.33
CA ASN A 135 14.67 15.18 7.18
C ASN A 135 13.77 14.72 6.01
N GLN A 136 12.82 13.80 6.26
CA GLN A 136 11.98 13.18 5.24
C GLN A 136 12.75 12.46 4.12
N ASP A 137 14.01 12.11 4.37
CA ASP A 137 14.86 11.39 3.42
C ASP A 137 14.76 9.88 3.68
N TRP A 138 14.26 9.13 2.70
CA TRP A 138 14.03 7.68 2.82
C TRP A 138 15.29 6.89 3.19
N ARG A 139 16.48 7.43 2.92
CA ARG A 139 17.79 6.83 3.24
C ARG A 139 18.19 7.00 4.71
N GLN A 140 17.53 7.91 5.43
CA GLN A 140 17.87 8.22 6.82
C GLN A 140 17.22 7.25 7.82
N ARG A 141 17.67 7.33 9.07
CA ARG A 141 17.05 6.62 10.20
C ARG A 141 15.65 7.16 10.49
N ILE A 142 14.85 6.35 11.17
CA ILE A 142 13.54 6.75 11.68
C ILE A 142 13.71 7.87 12.71
N ASN A 143 12.82 8.86 12.66
CA ASN A 143 12.63 9.88 13.68
C ASN A 143 11.64 9.34 14.72
N ILE A 144 12.17 8.76 15.80
CA ILE A 144 11.37 8.11 16.85
C ILE A 144 10.34 9.07 17.47
N PRO A 145 10.67 10.32 17.85
CA PRO A 145 9.65 11.25 18.34
C PRO A 145 8.48 11.48 17.37
N ARG A 146 8.76 11.57 16.06
CA ARG A 146 7.71 11.74 15.04
C ARG A 146 6.85 10.49 14.86
N LEU A 147 7.48 9.31 14.84
CA LEU A 147 6.77 8.04 14.82
C LEU A 147 5.85 7.90 16.04
N TYR A 148 6.40 8.16 17.24
CA TYR A 148 5.64 8.12 18.49
C TYR A 148 4.45 9.08 18.44
N ASN A 149 4.66 10.33 18.04
CA ASN A 149 3.58 11.30 17.92
C ASN A 149 2.49 10.85 16.93
N PHE A 150 2.88 10.26 15.79
CA PHE A 150 1.90 9.75 14.83
C PHE A 150 1.12 8.57 15.39
N MET A 151 1.80 7.55 15.92
CA MET A 151 1.15 6.35 16.42
C MET A 151 0.28 6.64 17.64
N VAL A 152 0.82 7.36 18.62
CA VAL A 152 0.16 7.53 19.92
C VAL A 152 -0.80 8.71 19.91
N ASN A 153 -0.45 9.86 19.35
CA ASN A 153 -1.31 11.05 19.49
C ASN A 153 -2.37 11.16 18.39
N ILE A 154 -2.20 10.47 17.26
CA ILE A 154 -3.17 10.50 16.17
C ILE A 154 -4.02 9.23 16.15
N PHE A 155 -3.42 8.07 16.43
CA PHE A 155 -4.11 6.77 16.41
C PHE A 155 -4.35 6.17 17.80
N SER A 156 -4.30 6.96 18.88
CA SER A 156 -4.55 6.47 20.26
C SER A 156 -5.85 5.68 20.39
N ASP A 157 -6.88 6.13 19.68
CA ASP A 157 -8.24 5.60 19.82
C ASP A 157 -8.50 4.41 18.89
N GLU A 158 -7.59 4.18 17.92
CA GLU A 158 -7.71 3.14 16.90
C GLU A 158 -6.76 1.96 17.13
N ILE A 159 -5.67 2.16 17.89
CA ILE A 159 -4.63 1.15 18.12
C ILE A 159 -4.61 0.74 19.59
N ASP A 160 -4.91 -0.53 19.83
CA ASP A 160 -4.68 -1.19 21.12
C ASP A 160 -3.18 -1.49 21.26
N PHE A 161 -2.45 -0.57 21.88
CA PHE A 161 -1.01 -0.70 22.09
C PHE A 161 -0.64 -1.84 23.05
N ASP A 162 -1.52 -2.25 23.95
CA ASP A 162 -1.26 -3.37 24.86
C ASP A 162 -1.17 -4.67 24.03
N LYS A 163 -2.10 -4.86 23.10
CA LYS A 163 -2.09 -6.00 22.16
C LYS A 163 -0.88 -5.99 21.21
N VAL A 164 -0.43 -4.82 20.75
CA VAL A 164 0.74 -4.70 19.86
C VAL A 164 2.04 -5.07 20.58
N LEU A 165 2.17 -4.72 21.86
CA LEU A 165 3.37 -5.01 22.64
C LEU A 165 3.44 -6.46 23.14
N GLU A 166 2.32 -7.15 23.29
CA GLU A 166 2.27 -8.58 23.64
C GLU A 166 2.88 -9.47 22.54
N THR A 167 2.70 -9.13 21.26
CA THR A 167 3.20 -9.94 20.13
C THR A 167 4.73 -9.98 19.99
N ASP A 168 5.47 -9.06 20.63
CA ASP A 168 6.95 -9.01 20.61
C ASP A 168 7.60 -9.81 21.77
N SER A 169 6.80 -10.30 22.72
CA SER A 169 7.30 -10.90 23.97
C SER A 169 7.53 -12.41 23.93
N ASP A 170 7.10 -13.10 22.87
CA ASP A 170 7.27 -14.55 22.71
C ASP A 170 7.92 -14.85 21.35
N SER A 171 9.27 -14.79 21.27
CA SER A 171 10.14 -15.82 20.61
C SER A 171 11.50 -15.38 20.03
N ASP A 172 11.85 -14.10 19.91
CA ASP A 172 13.01 -13.71 19.06
C ASP A 172 14.22 -13.03 19.75
N LEU A 173 14.53 -13.38 21.01
CA LEU A 173 15.76 -12.92 21.69
C LEU A 173 16.85 -13.97 21.90
N ASP A 174 16.77 -15.16 21.30
CA ASP A 174 17.89 -16.10 21.27
C ASP A 174 18.84 -15.79 20.10
N VAL A 175 19.62 -14.72 20.28
CA VAL A 175 20.80 -14.45 19.46
C VAL A 175 21.96 -15.32 19.98
N ARG A 176 22.31 -16.36 19.21
CA ARG A 176 23.66 -16.97 19.25
C ARG A 176 24.53 -16.40 18.15
#